data_AF-A0A2E4PQI2-F1
#
_entry.id   AF-A0A2E4PQI2-F1
#
_cell.length_a   1.000
_cell.length_b   1.000
_cell.length_c   1.000
_cell.angle_alpha   90.00
_cell.angle_beta   90.00
_cell.angle_gamma   90.00
#
_symmetry.space_group_name_H-M   'P 1'
#
loop_
_entity.id
_entity.type
_entity.pdbx_description
1 polymer ?
#
loop_
_entity_poly.entity_id
_entity_poly.type
_entity_poly.pdbx_seq_one_letter_code
_entity_poly.pdbx_strand_id
1 'polypeptide(L)'
;MKKIYFLFVTLLFLSCSKEEEFKKIEVKNYALQLPSYLSKTNDLNDDASLQYQNPFRELYIIVIDESKQEVEQAITLNELEDIYSNDFNGYVELLSTSLESNIAFKNKKEKDTVINSLEAKLLKFEGKIEDYDVFYEIAFVNGVTNYYQIMTWTLLNRKSDYEAVMDKMIYSFKVAGQTKANLKGAKK
;
A
#
# COMPACT_ATOMS: atom_id res chain seq x y z
N MET A 1 6.48 1.84 68.77
CA MET A 1 5.32 1.93 67.85
C MET A 1 5.82 1.63 66.44
N LYS A 2 5.21 0.65 65.77
CA LYS A 2 5.75 -0.09 64.62
C LYS A 2 5.86 0.77 63.36
N LYS A 3 7.03 0.72 62.69
CA LYS A 3 7.25 1.31 61.36
C LYS A 3 6.56 0.44 60.31
N ILE A 4 5.61 1.01 59.57
CA ILE A 4 4.97 0.38 58.41
C ILE A 4 5.85 0.64 57.20
N TYR A 5 6.40 -0.43 56.63
CA TYR A 5 7.08 -0.40 55.34
C TYR A 5 6.01 -0.70 54.27
N PHE A 6 5.74 0.29 53.42
CA PHE A 6 4.85 0.15 52.27
C PHE A 6 5.63 -0.54 51.14
N LEU A 7 5.38 -1.83 50.93
CA LEU A 7 5.98 -2.62 49.86
C LEU A 7 5.28 -2.26 48.54
N PHE A 8 5.90 -1.38 47.75
CA PHE A 8 5.48 -1.09 46.38
C PHE A 8 5.83 -2.30 45.50
N VAL A 9 4.87 -3.21 45.30
CA VAL A 9 4.98 -4.27 44.29
C VAL A 9 4.63 -3.65 42.95
N THR A 10 5.65 -3.20 42.22
CA THR A 10 5.52 -2.82 40.80
C THR A 10 5.29 -4.07 39.98
N LEU A 11 4.02 -4.33 39.66
CA LEU A 11 3.62 -5.33 38.66
C LEU A 11 4.14 -4.83 37.30
N LEU A 12 5.30 -5.32 36.88
CA LEU A 12 5.79 -5.13 35.52
C LEU A 12 4.85 -5.91 34.59
N PHE A 13 3.87 -5.23 34.01
CA PHE A 13 3.09 -5.74 32.89
C PHE A 13 4.03 -5.99 31.72
N LEU A 14 4.58 -7.20 31.63
CA LEU A 14 5.13 -7.75 30.40
C LEU A 14 3.95 -7.91 29.43
N SER A 15 3.54 -6.82 28.78
CA SER A 15 2.74 -6.88 27.57
C SER A 15 3.60 -7.56 26.52
N CYS A 16 3.49 -8.89 26.43
CA CYS A 16 4.04 -9.65 25.32
C CYS A 16 3.12 -9.38 24.12
N SER A 17 3.28 -8.20 23.50
CA SER A 17 2.78 -7.99 22.16
C SER A 17 3.62 -8.90 21.27
N LYS A 18 3.04 -10.05 20.85
CA LYS A 18 3.64 -10.83 19.77
C LYS A 18 3.72 -9.90 18.56
N GLU A 19 4.92 -9.40 18.27
CA GLU A 19 5.15 -8.65 17.04
C GLU A 19 4.71 -9.52 15.87
N GLU A 20 4.00 -8.91 14.92
CA GLU A 20 3.59 -9.62 13.72
C GLU A 20 4.83 -10.03 12.93
N GLU A 21 4.92 -11.32 12.60
CA GLU A 21 6.00 -11.86 11.77
C GLU A 21 5.74 -11.50 10.31
N PHE A 22 6.73 -10.92 9.63
CA PHE A 22 6.66 -10.57 8.22
C PHE A 22 7.56 -11.49 7.40
N LYS A 23 7.05 -11.98 6.27
CA LYS A 23 7.78 -12.75 5.27
C LYS A 23 8.02 -11.91 4.02
N LYS A 24 9.22 -12.03 3.43
CA LYS A 24 9.54 -11.42 2.14
C LYS A 24 8.82 -12.20 1.04
N ILE A 25 8.09 -11.48 0.19
CA ILE A 25 7.50 -12.00 -1.03
C ILE A 25 8.25 -11.39 -2.21
N GLU A 26 8.76 -12.24 -3.08
CA GLU A 26 9.44 -11.85 -4.31
C GLU A 26 8.54 -12.11 -5.52
N VAL A 27 8.38 -11.10 -6.35
CA VAL A 27 7.74 -11.14 -7.67
C VAL A 27 8.82 -10.77 -8.69
N LYS A 28 8.60 -11.07 -9.97
CA LYS A 28 9.60 -10.94 -11.04
C LYS A 28 10.42 -9.63 -10.99
N ASN A 29 9.76 -8.50 -10.78
CA ASN A 29 10.28 -7.14 -10.87
C ASN A 29 10.27 -6.37 -9.54
N TYR A 30 9.76 -6.94 -8.45
CA TYR A 30 9.72 -6.27 -7.14
C TYR A 30 9.64 -7.27 -5.98
N ALA A 31 9.79 -6.76 -4.77
CA ALA A 31 9.54 -7.50 -3.55
C ALA A 31 8.86 -6.59 -2.51
N LEU A 32 8.12 -7.20 -1.59
CA LEU A 32 7.59 -6.56 -0.40
C LEU A 32 7.57 -7.54 0.77
N GLN A 33 7.28 -7.04 1.96
CA GLN A 33 7.10 -7.82 3.17
C GLN A 33 5.63 -7.87 3.52
N LEU A 34 5.10 -9.08 3.71
CA LEU A 34 3.72 -9.31 4.11
C LEU A 34 3.67 -10.02 5.45
N PRO A 35 2.65 -9.79 6.29
CA PRO A 35 2.42 -10.61 7.47
C PRO A 35 2.33 -12.10 7.11
N SER A 36 2.95 -12.95 7.94
CA SER A 36 3.07 -14.39 7.67
C SER A 36 1.71 -15.09 7.56
N TYR A 37 0.69 -14.54 8.22
CA TYR A 37 -0.70 -15.01 8.21
C TYR A 37 -1.50 -14.66 6.94
N LEU A 38 -0.98 -13.85 6.03
CA LEU A 38 -1.60 -13.64 4.72
C LEU A 38 -1.33 -14.84 3.81
N SER A 39 -2.36 -15.26 3.08
CA SER A 39 -2.32 -16.35 2.11
C SER A 39 -2.48 -15.81 0.69
N LYS A 40 -1.75 -16.40 -0.26
CA LYS A 40 -1.87 -16.04 -1.68
C LYS A 40 -3.28 -16.37 -2.17
N THR A 41 -3.82 -15.52 -3.02
CA THR A 41 -5.09 -15.76 -3.72
C THR A 41 -5.03 -15.23 -5.14
N ASN A 42 -6.04 -15.54 -5.96
CA ASN A 42 -6.18 -15.03 -7.32
C ASN A 42 -7.57 -14.44 -7.62
N ASP A 43 -8.36 -14.14 -6.58
CA ASP A 43 -9.79 -13.79 -6.67
C ASP A 43 -10.09 -12.32 -6.30
N LEU A 44 -9.08 -11.50 -6.03
CA LEU A 44 -9.28 -10.10 -5.63
C LEU A 44 -9.33 -9.17 -6.84
N ASN A 45 -8.43 -9.38 -7.80
CA ASN A 45 -8.35 -8.59 -9.02
C ASN A 45 -7.60 -9.35 -10.11
N ASP A 46 -8.15 -9.37 -11.33
CA ASP A 46 -7.59 -10.15 -12.46
C ASP A 46 -6.27 -9.57 -12.99
N ASP A 47 -6.04 -8.26 -12.84
CA ASP A 47 -4.84 -7.56 -13.30
C ASP A 47 -3.73 -7.54 -12.23
N ALA A 48 -4.01 -8.02 -11.01
CA ALA A 48 -3.05 -8.02 -9.92
C ALA A 48 -1.94 -9.07 -10.11
N SER A 49 -0.69 -8.62 -10.19
CA SER A 49 0.49 -9.50 -10.22
C SER A 49 0.83 -10.11 -8.87
N LEU A 50 0.33 -9.50 -7.78
CA LEU A 50 0.35 -10.05 -6.43
C LEU A 50 -0.99 -9.79 -5.77
N GLN A 51 -1.56 -10.84 -5.15
CA GLN A 51 -2.78 -10.75 -4.38
C GLN A 51 -2.70 -11.70 -3.18
N TYR A 52 -2.90 -11.14 -2.00
CA TYR A 52 -2.84 -11.85 -0.73
C TYR A 52 -3.98 -11.40 0.17
N GLN A 53 -4.53 -12.33 0.93
CA GLN A 53 -5.64 -12.07 1.84
C GLN A 53 -5.55 -12.89 3.12
N ASN A 54 -6.27 -12.41 4.12
CA ASN A 54 -6.73 -13.22 5.23
C ASN A 54 -8.18 -12.85 5.54
N PRO A 55 -9.16 -13.63 5.05
CA PRO A 55 -10.58 -13.32 5.24
C PRO A 55 -11.00 -13.30 6.72
N PHE A 56 -10.39 -14.14 7.57
CA PHE A 56 -10.70 -14.14 9.00
C PHE A 56 -10.25 -12.84 9.70
N ARG A 57 -9.12 -12.30 9.26
CA ARG A 57 -8.56 -11.05 9.77
C ARG A 57 -9.11 -9.82 9.06
N GLU A 58 -9.75 -10.00 7.91
CA GLU A 58 -10.22 -8.94 7.03
C GLU A 58 -9.11 -7.99 6.59
N LEU A 59 -7.95 -8.54 6.21
CA LEU A 59 -6.81 -7.78 5.69
C LEU A 59 -6.44 -8.31 4.30
N TYR A 60 -6.33 -7.38 3.36
CA TYR A 60 -6.15 -7.67 1.94
C TYR A 60 -5.07 -6.77 1.36
N ILE A 61 -4.34 -7.27 0.37
CA ILE A 61 -3.38 -6.48 -0.39
C ILE A 61 -3.29 -7.01 -1.83
N ILE A 62 -3.26 -6.08 -2.77
CA ILE A 62 -2.89 -6.34 -4.15
C ILE A 62 -1.76 -5.41 -4.60
N VAL A 63 -1.03 -5.86 -5.61
CA VAL A 63 -0.13 -5.03 -6.39
C VAL A 63 -0.46 -5.20 -7.86
N ILE A 64 -0.66 -4.09 -8.55
CA ILE A 64 -0.76 -4.01 -10.01
C ILE A 64 0.52 -3.31 -10.49
N ASP A 65 1.25 -3.92 -11.42
CA ASP A 65 2.40 -3.33 -12.07
C ASP A 65 2.12 -3.11 -13.55
N GLU A 66 2.35 -1.89 -14.02
CA GLU A 66 2.00 -1.46 -15.36
C GLU A 66 3.23 -0.87 -16.05
N SER A 67 3.50 -1.28 -17.28
CA SER A 67 4.56 -0.67 -18.08
C SER A 67 4.24 0.80 -18.32
N LYS A 68 5.21 1.69 -18.08
CA LYS A 68 5.03 3.11 -18.39
C LYS A 68 4.71 3.35 -19.86
N GLN A 69 5.32 2.55 -20.74
CA GLN A 69 5.09 2.62 -22.17
C GLN A 69 3.66 2.20 -22.54
N GLU A 70 3.10 1.19 -21.86
CA GLU A 70 1.73 0.73 -22.12
C GLU A 70 0.71 1.76 -21.62
N VAL A 71 0.98 2.38 -20.46
CA VAL A 71 0.16 3.49 -19.94
C VAL A 71 0.17 4.68 -20.89
N GLU A 72 1.36 5.10 -21.36
CA GLU A 72 1.50 6.17 -22.36
C GLU A 72 0.70 5.86 -23.64
N GLN A 73 0.86 4.64 -24.17
CA GLN A 73 0.11 4.19 -25.34
C GLN A 73 -1.41 4.18 -25.09
N ALA A 74 -1.85 3.74 -23.91
CA ALA A 74 -3.26 3.73 -23.55
C ALA A 74 -3.83 5.15 -23.47
N ILE A 75 -3.11 6.09 -22.87
CA ILE A 75 -3.51 7.51 -22.83
C ILE A 75 -3.70 8.04 -24.25
N THR A 76 -2.73 7.79 -25.15
CA THR A 76 -2.82 8.27 -26.53
C THR A 76 -3.88 7.60 -27.37
N LEU A 77 -4.02 6.27 -27.27
CA LEU A 77 -5.03 5.54 -28.04
C LEU A 77 -6.46 5.91 -27.63
N ASN A 78 -6.66 6.40 -26.41
CA ASN A 78 -7.96 6.83 -25.90
C ASN A 78 -8.15 8.35 -25.97
N GLU A 79 -7.25 9.10 -26.62
CA GLU A 79 -7.32 10.56 -26.78
C GLU A 79 -7.46 11.30 -25.44
N LEU A 80 -6.74 10.83 -24.41
CA LEU A 80 -6.81 11.35 -23.05
C LEU A 80 -5.71 12.38 -22.72
N GLU A 81 -4.87 12.76 -23.68
CA GLU A 81 -3.73 13.65 -23.46
C GLU A 81 -4.12 15.07 -23.01
N ASP A 82 -5.31 15.53 -23.37
CA ASP A 82 -5.84 16.83 -22.94
C ASP A 82 -6.38 16.80 -21.50
N ILE A 83 -6.55 15.60 -20.92
CA ILE A 83 -7.10 15.38 -19.58
C ILE A 83 -6.00 14.98 -18.60
N TYR A 84 -5.11 14.06 -18.98
CA TYR A 84 -4.07 13.54 -18.12
C TYR A 84 -2.69 13.72 -18.74
N SER A 85 -1.73 14.22 -17.96
CA SER A 85 -0.35 14.30 -18.40
C SER A 85 0.26 12.91 -18.57
N ASN A 86 1.11 12.76 -19.59
CA ASN A 86 1.87 11.54 -19.83
C ASN A 86 3.11 11.46 -18.92
N ASP A 87 2.88 11.50 -17.61
CA ASP A 87 3.88 11.40 -16.55
C ASP A 87 3.29 10.74 -15.30
N PHE A 88 4.07 10.72 -14.21
CA PHE A 88 3.61 10.09 -12.98
C PHE A 88 2.41 10.79 -12.35
N ASN A 89 2.28 12.12 -12.48
CA ASN A 89 1.15 12.84 -11.91
C ASN A 89 -0.14 12.52 -12.66
N GLY A 90 -0.10 12.51 -14.00
CA GLY A 90 -1.28 12.17 -14.79
C GLY A 90 -1.69 10.71 -14.64
N TYR A 91 -0.73 9.79 -14.46
CA TYR A 91 -1.03 8.41 -14.07
C TYR A 91 -1.79 8.33 -12.73
N VAL A 92 -1.31 9.05 -11.71
CA VAL A 92 -1.97 9.08 -10.40
C VAL A 92 -3.35 9.73 -10.47
N GLU A 93 -3.49 10.81 -11.26
CA GLU A 93 -4.75 11.50 -11.47
C GLU A 93 -5.77 10.59 -12.16
N LEU A 94 -5.41 9.96 -13.28
CA LEU A 94 -6.23 9.00 -14.01
C LEU A 94 -6.82 7.92 -13.08
N LEU A 95 -5.97 7.31 -12.27
CA LEU A 95 -6.37 6.22 -11.37
C LEU A 95 -7.18 6.72 -10.18
N SER A 96 -6.81 7.86 -9.61
CA SER A 96 -7.55 8.45 -8.49
C SER A 96 -8.95 8.87 -8.93
N THR A 97 -9.09 9.49 -10.12
CA THR A 97 -10.39 9.83 -10.70
C THR A 97 -11.23 8.59 -10.99
N SER A 98 -10.61 7.53 -11.54
CA SER A 98 -11.30 6.25 -11.74
C SER A 98 -11.81 5.67 -10.41
N LEU A 99 -10.99 5.67 -9.36
CA LEU A 99 -11.39 5.18 -8.04
C LEU A 99 -12.51 6.01 -7.43
N GLU A 100 -12.42 7.35 -7.49
CA GLU A 100 -13.46 8.26 -6.97
C GLU A 100 -14.80 8.12 -7.70
N SER A 101 -14.76 7.77 -8.99
CA SER A 101 -15.98 7.54 -9.76
C SER A 101 -16.73 6.26 -9.35
N ASN A 102 -16.01 5.28 -8.80
CA ASN A 102 -16.55 3.98 -8.41
C ASN A 102 -16.78 3.84 -6.89
N ILE A 103 -16.03 4.58 -6.07
CA ILE A 103 -16.09 4.53 -4.61
C ILE A 103 -16.20 5.95 -4.06
N ALA A 104 -17.27 6.24 -3.32
CA ALA A 104 -17.41 7.51 -2.64
C ALA A 104 -16.40 7.63 -1.48
N PHE A 105 -15.46 8.57 -1.59
CA PHE A 105 -14.43 8.77 -0.59
C PHE A 105 -14.93 9.58 0.62
N LYS A 106 -14.58 9.11 1.82
CA LYS A 106 -14.68 9.83 3.09
C LYS A 106 -13.32 9.91 3.75
N ASN A 107 -13.09 10.96 4.54
CA ASN A 107 -11.86 11.14 5.32
C ASN A 107 -10.57 10.98 4.49
N LYS A 108 -10.63 11.42 3.22
CA LYS A 108 -9.54 11.34 2.26
C LYS A 108 -8.31 12.08 2.78
N LYS A 109 -7.15 11.44 2.67
CA LYS A 109 -5.82 12.01 2.96
C LYS A 109 -4.88 11.62 1.84
N GLU A 110 -4.16 12.61 1.32
CA GLU A 110 -3.12 12.40 0.33
C GLU A 110 -1.79 12.95 0.82
N LYS A 111 -0.70 12.33 0.38
CA LYS A 111 0.64 12.77 0.70
C LYS A 111 1.65 12.32 -0.36
N ASP A 112 2.44 13.26 -0.85
CA ASP A 112 3.65 12.96 -1.60
C ASP A 112 4.72 12.39 -0.67
N THR A 113 5.37 11.32 -1.09
CA THR A 113 6.34 10.59 -0.28
C THR A 113 7.40 9.91 -1.16
N VAL A 114 8.29 9.17 -0.50
CA VAL A 114 9.33 8.39 -1.15
C VAL A 114 9.33 7.00 -0.54
N ILE A 115 9.18 5.98 -1.39
CA ILE A 115 9.26 4.57 -0.98
C ILE A 115 10.54 4.00 -1.58
N ASN A 116 11.52 3.68 -0.73
CA ASN A 116 12.81 3.13 -1.15
C ASN A 116 13.47 3.92 -2.31
N SER A 117 13.55 5.24 -2.14
CA SER A 117 14.11 6.20 -3.12
C SER A 117 13.33 6.37 -4.42
N LEU A 118 12.12 5.81 -4.52
CA LEU A 118 11.18 6.06 -5.60
C LEU A 118 10.18 7.12 -5.18
N GLU A 119 9.91 8.06 -6.07
CA GLU A 119 8.79 9.00 -5.92
C GLU A 119 7.49 8.22 -5.81
N ALA A 120 6.62 8.61 -4.87
CA ALA A 120 5.36 7.94 -4.62
C ALA A 120 4.30 8.92 -4.12
N LYS A 121 3.03 8.61 -4.38
CA LYS A 121 1.89 9.28 -3.75
C LYS A 121 1.11 8.27 -2.92
N LEU A 122 0.86 8.62 -1.67
CA LEU A 122 0.03 7.85 -0.75
C LEU A 122 -1.37 8.46 -0.69
N LEU A 123 -2.39 7.62 -0.80
CA LEU A 123 -3.80 7.96 -0.69
C LEU A 123 -4.44 7.05 0.36
N LYS A 124 -5.03 7.64 1.40
CA LYS A 124 -5.82 6.96 2.44
C LYS A 124 -7.24 7.49 2.41
N PHE A 125 -8.23 6.62 2.43
CA PHE A 125 -9.63 7.04 2.49
C PHE A 125 -10.50 5.94 3.08
N GLU A 126 -11.72 6.32 3.43
CA GLU A 126 -12.77 5.41 3.86
C GLU A 126 -13.81 5.35 2.76
N GLY A 127 -14.24 4.14 2.42
CA GLY A 127 -15.21 3.89 1.36
C GLY A 127 -16.24 2.87 1.80
N LYS A 128 -17.18 2.57 0.91
CA LYS A 128 -18.15 1.50 1.10
C LYS A 128 -18.10 0.56 -0.10
N ILE A 129 -17.98 -0.74 0.15
CA ILE A 129 -18.22 -1.79 -0.84
C ILE A 129 -19.42 -2.58 -0.35
N GLU A 130 -20.47 -2.64 -1.17
CA GLU A 130 -21.76 -3.24 -0.81
C GLU A 130 -22.27 -2.69 0.53
N ASP A 131 -22.24 -3.52 1.58
CA ASP A 131 -22.66 -3.18 2.94
C ASP A 131 -21.52 -3.03 3.95
N TYR A 132 -20.27 -3.09 3.49
CA TYR A 132 -19.09 -2.98 4.34
C TYR A 132 -18.48 -1.58 4.27
N ASP A 133 -18.27 -0.96 5.44
CA ASP A 133 -17.40 0.21 5.57
C ASP A 133 -15.94 -0.26 5.57
N VAL A 134 -15.14 0.29 4.66
CA VAL A 134 -13.78 -0.17 4.37
C VAL A 134 -12.81 1.00 4.51
N PHE A 135 -11.64 0.73 5.09
CA PHE A 135 -10.50 1.64 5.08
C PHE A 135 -9.50 1.18 4.01
N TYR A 136 -9.15 2.09 3.10
CA TYR A 136 -8.19 1.88 2.04
C TYR A 136 -6.91 2.65 2.30
N GLU A 137 -5.81 2.03 1.92
CA GLU A 137 -4.53 2.66 1.74
C GLU A 137 -3.92 2.23 0.41
N ILE A 138 -3.59 3.22 -0.43
CA ILE A 138 -3.06 3.03 -1.77
C ILE A 138 -1.76 3.82 -1.88
N ALA A 139 -0.71 3.16 -2.36
CA ALA A 139 0.51 3.82 -2.79
C ALA A 139 0.69 3.65 -4.29
N PHE A 140 0.77 4.77 -4.99
CA PHE A 140 1.25 4.84 -6.36
C PHE A 140 2.76 5.05 -6.32
N VAL A 141 3.53 4.23 -7.04
CA VAL A 141 5.00 4.30 -7.03
C VAL A 141 5.54 4.48 -8.43
N ASN A 142 6.36 5.51 -8.59
CA ASN A 142 7.07 5.82 -9.82
C ASN A 142 8.33 4.94 -9.95
N GLY A 143 8.17 3.72 -10.45
CA GLY A 143 9.29 2.82 -10.73
C GLY A 143 10.11 3.27 -11.94
N VAL A 144 11.14 2.50 -12.31
CA VAL A 144 12.02 2.84 -13.44
C VAL A 144 11.29 2.65 -14.76
N THR A 145 10.85 1.42 -15.03
CA THR A 145 10.16 1.03 -16.28
C THR A 145 8.66 0.80 -16.10
N ASN A 146 8.21 0.70 -14.85
CA ASN A 146 6.82 0.40 -14.50
C ASN A 146 6.32 1.42 -13.48
N TYR A 147 5.03 1.70 -13.52
CA TYR A 147 4.30 2.21 -12.38
C TYR A 147 3.78 1.05 -11.54
N TYR A 148 3.54 1.30 -10.25
CA TYR A 148 2.98 0.30 -9.34
C TYR A 148 1.85 0.92 -8.53
N GLN A 149 0.75 0.18 -8.42
CA GLN A 149 -0.34 0.46 -7.48
C GLN A 149 -0.30 -0.60 -6.39
N ILE A 150 0.03 -0.20 -5.16
CA ILE A 150 -0.02 -1.07 -3.99
C ILE A 150 -1.26 -0.69 -3.22
N MET A 151 -2.28 -1.53 -3.27
CA MET A 151 -3.57 -1.26 -2.62
C MET A 151 -3.80 -2.28 -1.52
N THR A 152 -4.01 -1.80 -0.31
CA THR A 152 -4.36 -2.63 0.84
C THR A 152 -5.58 -2.05 1.54
N TRP A 153 -6.43 -2.93 2.04
CA TRP A 153 -7.65 -2.53 2.72
C TRP A 153 -8.03 -3.49 3.84
N THR A 154 -8.85 -2.96 4.74
CA THR A 154 -9.45 -3.69 5.86
C THR A 154 -10.84 -3.11 6.15
N LEU A 155 -11.67 -3.83 6.90
CA LEU A 155 -12.88 -3.21 7.46
C LEU A 155 -12.52 -1.97 8.28
N LEU A 156 -13.36 -0.93 8.20
CA LEU A 156 -13.14 0.35 8.87
C LEU A 156 -13.00 0.19 10.39
N ASN A 157 -13.77 -0.71 10.99
CA ASN A 157 -13.70 -1.01 12.43
C ASN A 157 -12.41 -1.73 12.86
N ARG A 158 -11.58 -2.17 11.91
CA ARG A 158 -10.26 -2.80 12.12
C ARG A 158 -9.10 -1.88 11.71
N LYS A 159 -9.39 -0.66 11.25
CA LYS A 159 -8.37 0.33 10.86
C LYS A 159 -7.32 0.54 11.94
N SER A 160 -7.72 0.71 13.20
CA SER A 160 -6.78 0.91 14.31
C SER A 160 -5.83 -0.27 14.54
N ASP A 161 -6.25 -1.47 14.16
CA ASP A 161 -5.48 -2.69 14.37
C ASP A 161 -4.47 -2.89 13.24
N TYR A 162 -4.83 -2.49 12.01
CA TYR A 162 -4.05 -2.80 10.81
C TYR A 162 -3.39 -1.62 10.10
N GLU A 163 -3.72 -0.36 10.39
CA GLU A 163 -3.12 0.77 9.65
C GLU A 163 -1.58 0.75 9.72
N ALA A 164 -1.00 0.45 10.89
CA ALA A 164 0.46 0.33 11.01
C ALA A 164 1.05 -0.88 10.25
N VAL A 165 0.27 -1.96 10.12
CA VAL A 165 0.63 -3.16 9.34
C VAL A 165 0.58 -2.84 7.85
N MET A 166 -0.47 -2.14 7.41
CA MET A 166 -0.67 -1.65 6.04
C MET A 166 0.44 -0.71 5.61
N ASP A 167 0.77 0.28 6.44
CA ASP A 167 1.93 1.17 6.25
C ASP A 167 3.21 0.34 6.04
N LYS A 168 3.47 -0.65 6.92
CA LYS A 168 4.67 -1.49 6.83
C LYS A 168 4.71 -2.33 5.54
N MET A 169 3.57 -2.87 5.09
CA MET A 169 3.48 -3.58 3.82
C MET A 169 3.86 -2.66 2.66
N ILE A 170 3.25 -1.47 2.57
CA ILE A 170 3.52 -0.48 1.51
C ILE A 170 4.98 -0.03 1.51
N TYR A 171 5.49 0.43 2.66
CA TYR A 171 6.84 0.99 2.76
C TYR A 171 7.95 -0.05 2.60
N SER A 172 7.63 -1.34 2.69
CA SER A 172 8.58 -2.42 2.40
C SER A 172 8.82 -2.67 0.91
N PHE A 173 7.99 -2.11 0.03
CA PHE A 173 8.04 -2.32 -1.42
C PHE A 173 9.37 -1.86 -2.02
N LYS A 174 9.98 -2.72 -2.84
CA LYS A 174 11.24 -2.44 -3.52
C LYS A 174 11.27 -3.07 -4.91
N VAL A 175 11.66 -2.29 -5.91
CA VAL A 175 11.89 -2.80 -7.27
C VAL A 175 13.16 -3.68 -7.30
N ALA A 176 13.07 -4.83 -7.98
CA ALA A 176 14.18 -5.75 -8.17
C ALA A 176 15.31 -5.08 -8.98
N GLY A 177 16.57 -5.38 -8.64
CA GLY A 177 17.73 -4.81 -9.34
C GLY A 177 18.08 -3.36 -9.00
N GLN A 178 17.41 -2.73 -8.04
CA GLN A 178 17.83 -1.42 -7.51
C GLN A 178 19.19 -1.54 -6.77
N THR A 179 20.25 -1.13 -7.45
CA THR A 179 21.52 -0.71 -6.85
C THR A 179 21.59 0.81 -6.83
N LYS A 180 22.26 1.40 -5.83
CA LYS A 180 22.42 2.87 -5.65
C LYS A 180 22.98 3.61 -6.89
N ALA A 181 23.52 2.90 -7.88
CA ALA A 181 24.07 3.45 -9.11
C ALA A 181 23.00 3.95 -10.12
N ASN A 182 21.80 3.35 -10.13
CA ASN A 182 20.78 3.64 -11.15
C ASN A 182 20.03 4.97 -10.95
N LEU A 183 20.25 5.66 -9.82
CA LEU A 183 19.62 6.94 -9.49
C LEU A 183 20.24 8.15 -10.22
N LYS A 184 21.41 7.99 -10.85
CA LYS A 184 22.10 9.08 -11.57
C LYS A 184 21.68 9.24 -13.03
N GLY A 185 20.94 8.28 -13.60
CA GLY A 185 20.58 8.27 -15.02
C GLY A 185 19.24 8.91 -15.38
N ALA A 186 18.34 9.12 -14.40
CA ALA A 186 16.97 9.59 -14.64
C ALA A 186 16.81 11.12 -14.61
N LYS A 187 17.91 11.88 -14.72
CA LYS A 187 17.87 13.31 -15.04
C LYS A 187 18.55 13.51 -16.38
N LYS A 188 17.78 13.46 -17.46
CA LYS A 188 18.10 14.12 -18.71
C LYS A 188 16.84 14.54 -19.42
#